data_AF-A0A949YTP8-F1
#
_entry.id   AF-A0A949YTP8-F1
#
_cell.length_a   1.000
_cell.length_b   1.000
_cell.length_c   1.000
_cell.angle_alpha   90.00
_cell.angle_beta   90.00
_cell.angle_gamma   90.00
#
_symmetry.space_group_name_H-M   'P 1'
#
loop_
_entity.id
_entity.type
_entity.pdbx_description
1 polymer ?
#
loop_
_entity_poly.entity_id
_entity_poly.type
_entity_poly.pdbx_seq_one_letter_code
_entity_poly.pdbx_strand_id
1 'polypeptide(L)'
;MIPSLRQDFNSRFRSETYRAFLRNLDACVRTHVSFRVAETPVFLPRDLLNEMAAIGADLTHQLVDDPEYLAESRKAIPEAWRAADETPHPHFMTVDFGLVREPGGRLAPRLVELQAFPSVYAYQFVLAENYRTAFALDPGLDTFLNGHTEASFWKLMHRVITHGHHPENVVLTEVDPEHQKTLPDFRVTADRLGIRVLDIAHVVPHDRPGKLPRLCYRDGSRLVPIHRIYNRAIVDELIQKKV
;
A
#
# COMPACT_ATOMS: atom_id res chain seq x y z
N MET A 1 5.88 7.36 -22.03
CA MET A 1 4.96 6.26 -22.38
C MET A 1 5.42 5.58 -23.64
N ILE A 2 5.22 4.28 -23.78
CA ILE A 2 5.55 3.50 -24.99
C ILE A 2 4.44 3.74 -26.04
N PRO A 3 4.69 4.48 -27.14
CA PRO A 3 3.63 4.90 -28.05
C PRO A 3 2.95 3.76 -28.79
N SER A 4 3.70 2.73 -29.21
CA SER A 4 3.17 1.58 -29.93
C SER A 4 2.14 0.80 -29.11
N LEU A 5 2.45 0.50 -27.85
CA LEU A 5 1.52 -0.18 -26.93
C LEU A 5 0.27 0.67 -26.65
N ARG A 6 0.43 1.99 -26.54
CA ARG A 6 -0.70 2.91 -26.36
C ARG A 6 -1.62 2.92 -27.59
N GLN A 7 -1.05 2.95 -28.79
CA GLN A 7 -1.80 2.92 -30.05
C GLN A 7 -2.52 1.58 -30.23
N ASP A 8 -1.83 0.46 -29.99
CA ASP A 8 -2.42 -0.87 -30.02
C ASP A 8 -3.61 -0.98 -29.05
N PHE A 9 -3.42 -0.61 -27.78
CA PHE A 9 -4.49 -0.63 -26.78
C PHE A 9 -5.70 0.19 -27.24
N ASN A 10 -5.48 1.42 -27.74
CA ASN A 10 -6.57 2.27 -28.22
C ASN A 10 -7.34 1.65 -29.38
N SER A 11 -6.65 0.98 -30.32
CA SER A 11 -7.31 0.34 -31.47
C SER A 11 -8.23 -0.81 -31.08
N ARG A 12 -7.87 -1.54 -30.00
CA ARG A 12 -8.59 -2.71 -29.49
C ARG A 12 -9.57 -2.37 -28.36
N PHE A 13 -9.51 -1.18 -27.79
CA PHE A 13 -10.37 -0.77 -26.67
C PHE A 13 -11.86 -0.85 -27.05
N ARG A 14 -12.66 -1.44 -26.14
CA ARG A 14 -14.13 -1.49 -26.24
C ARG A 14 -14.73 -1.16 -24.87
N SER A 15 -15.78 -0.35 -24.87
CA SER A 15 -16.49 0.04 -23.64
C SER A 15 -17.04 -1.18 -22.89
N GLU A 16 -17.45 -2.22 -23.61
CA GLU A 16 -17.95 -3.48 -23.06
C GLU A 16 -16.86 -4.21 -22.27
N THR A 17 -15.64 -4.26 -22.79
CA THR A 17 -14.47 -4.84 -22.12
C THR A 17 -14.16 -4.06 -20.85
N TYR A 18 -14.20 -2.73 -20.89
CA TYR A 18 -13.99 -1.91 -19.69
C TYR A 18 -15.08 -2.12 -18.63
N ARG A 19 -16.36 -2.20 -19.01
CA ARG A 19 -17.44 -2.53 -18.06
C ARG A 19 -17.26 -3.92 -17.45
N ALA A 20 -16.78 -4.90 -18.22
CA ALA A 20 -16.47 -6.23 -17.72
C ALA A 20 -15.26 -6.21 -16.77
N PHE A 21 -14.21 -5.46 -17.12
CA PHE A 21 -13.04 -5.23 -16.27
C PHE A 21 -13.44 -4.66 -14.90
N LEU A 22 -14.31 -3.66 -14.83
CA LEU A 22 -14.78 -3.09 -13.57
C LEU A 22 -15.54 -4.13 -12.71
N ARG A 23 -16.46 -4.89 -13.32
CA ARG A 23 -17.17 -5.96 -12.60
C ARG A 23 -16.24 -7.05 -12.09
N ASN A 24 -15.26 -7.44 -12.91
CA ASN A 24 -14.25 -8.42 -12.51
C ASN A 24 -13.39 -7.88 -11.37
N LEU A 25 -13.05 -6.59 -11.38
CA LEU A 25 -12.29 -5.97 -10.30
C LEU A 25 -13.04 -6.05 -8.97
N ASP A 26 -14.31 -5.66 -8.98
CA ASP A 26 -15.19 -5.76 -7.79
C ASP A 26 -15.28 -7.21 -7.28
N ALA A 27 -15.37 -8.18 -8.18
CA ALA A 27 -15.38 -9.60 -7.83
C ALA A 27 -14.04 -10.05 -7.20
N CYS A 28 -12.90 -9.63 -7.77
CA CYS A 28 -11.57 -9.97 -7.26
C CYS A 28 -11.30 -9.37 -5.87
N VAL A 29 -11.74 -8.14 -5.62
CA VAL A 29 -11.56 -7.46 -4.31
C VAL A 29 -12.70 -7.71 -3.33
N ARG A 30 -13.75 -8.41 -3.78
CA ARG A 30 -14.94 -8.79 -3.03
C ARG A 30 -15.70 -7.60 -2.45
N THR A 31 -15.59 -6.42 -3.04
CA THR A 31 -16.29 -5.19 -2.66
C THR A 31 -16.37 -4.26 -3.86
N HIS A 32 -17.18 -3.20 -3.77
CA HIS A 32 -17.22 -2.21 -4.84
C HIS A 32 -16.02 -1.25 -4.75
N VAL A 33 -15.31 -1.06 -5.86
CA VAL A 33 -14.26 -0.04 -5.97
C VAL A 33 -14.90 1.34 -6.18
N SER A 34 -14.96 2.13 -5.12
CA SER A 34 -15.69 3.42 -5.11
C SER A 34 -14.94 4.60 -5.76
N PHE A 35 -13.71 4.39 -6.21
CA PHE A 35 -12.91 5.41 -6.90
C PHE A 35 -12.80 5.10 -8.38
N ARG A 36 -12.48 6.12 -9.18
CA ARG A 36 -12.37 5.98 -10.64
C ARG A 36 -11.15 5.15 -10.98
N VAL A 37 -11.37 4.11 -11.78
CA VAL A 37 -10.31 3.32 -12.39
C VAL A 37 -10.10 3.83 -13.81
N ALA A 38 -8.84 3.95 -14.25
CA ALA A 38 -8.57 4.36 -15.62
C ALA A 38 -9.07 3.30 -16.61
N GLU A 39 -9.45 3.71 -17.81
CA GLU A 39 -9.82 2.78 -18.88
C GLU A 39 -8.61 2.04 -19.47
N THR A 40 -7.40 2.46 -19.09
CA THR A 40 -6.15 2.00 -19.68
C THR A 40 -5.02 2.02 -18.66
N PRO A 41 -4.13 1.01 -18.68
CA PRO A 41 -2.88 1.08 -17.93
C PRO A 41 -1.92 2.08 -18.59
N VAL A 42 -0.91 2.51 -17.83
CA VAL A 42 0.16 3.35 -18.37
C VAL A 42 1.33 2.45 -18.79
N PHE A 43 1.70 2.50 -20.07
CA PHE A 43 2.85 1.75 -20.59
C PHE A 43 4.12 2.61 -20.49
N LEU A 44 5.07 2.23 -19.63
CA LEU A 44 6.31 2.97 -19.39
C LEU A 44 7.54 2.15 -19.79
N PRO A 45 8.59 2.77 -20.35
CA PRO A 45 9.87 2.09 -20.58
C PRO A 45 10.45 1.58 -19.27
N ARG A 46 11.03 0.37 -19.28
CA ARG A 46 11.64 -0.25 -18.10
C ARG A 46 12.75 0.63 -17.49
N ASP A 47 13.56 1.28 -18.33
CA ASP A 47 14.65 2.14 -17.86
C ASP A 47 14.14 3.35 -17.05
N LEU A 48 12.99 3.93 -17.43
CA LEU A 48 12.38 5.02 -16.66
C LEU A 48 11.87 4.54 -15.30
N LEU A 49 11.26 3.34 -15.25
CA LEU A 49 10.82 2.75 -13.98
C LEU A 49 12.00 2.41 -13.06
N ASN A 50 13.11 1.92 -13.64
CA ASN A 50 14.35 1.65 -12.90
C ASN A 50 14.98 2.96 -12.39
N GLU A 51 15.02 4.02 -13.20
CA GLU A 51 15.48 5.36 -12.77
C GLU A 51 14.65 5.87 -11.58
N MET A 52 13.31 5.79 -11.66
CA MET A 52 12.42 6.18 -10.58
C MET A 52 12.62 5.35 -9.31
N ALA A 53 12.80 4.04 -9.44
CA ALA A 53 13.04 3.15 -8.30
C ALA A 53 14.40 3.43 -7.63
N ALA A 54 15.44 3.71 -8.43
CA ALA A 54 16.76 4.09 -7.92
C ALA A 54 16.70 5.42 -7.17
N ILE A 55 16.08 6.45 -7.77
CA ILE A 55 15.89 7.76 -7.11
C ILE A 55 15.10 7.59 -5.80
N GLY A 56 14.04 6.77 -5.81
CA GLY A 56 13.26 6.51 -4.61
C GLY A 56 14.07 5.83 -3.49
N ALA A 57 14.94 4.89 -3.84
CA ALA A 57 15.85 4.25 -2.89
C ALA A 57 16.87 5.26 -2.33
N ASP A 58 17.50 6.06 -3.20
CA ASP A 58 18.47 7.07 -2.80
C ASP A 58 17.86 8.11 -1.85
N LEU A 59 16.67 8.64 -2.19
CA LEU A 59 15.94 9.59 -1.34
C LEU A 59 15.57 8.97 0.01
N THR A 60 15.20 7.68 0.03
CA THR A 60 14.91 6.98 1.28
C THR A 60 16.16 6.91 2.16
N HIS A 61 17.29 6.46 1.59
CA HIS A 61 18.56 6.35 2.29
C HIS A 61 19.06 7.70 2.82
N GLN A 62 18.94 8.77 2.03
CA GLN A 62 19.30 10.12 2.46
C GLN A 62 18.55 10.57 3.73
N LEU A 63 17.33 10.11 3.97
CA LEU A 63 16.57 10.45 5.16
C LEU A 63 16.80 9.48 6.33
N VAL A 64 16.77 8.18 6.07
CA VAL A 64 16.83 7.17 7.15
C VAL A 64 18.24 6.98 7.70
N ASP A 65 19.26 7.28 6.90
CA ASP A 65 20.67 7.15 7.29
C ASP A 65 21.26 8.48 7.83
N ASP A 66 20.43 9.51 8.01
CA ASP A 66 20.81 10.82 8.59
C ASP A 66 20.23 10.98 10.02
N PRO A 67 21.03 10.71 11.08
CA PRO A 67 20.58 10.84 12.46
C PRO A 67 20.24 12.27 12.87
N GLU A 68 20.89 13.28 12.27
CA GLU A 68 20.62 14.69 12.59
C GLU A 68 19.25 15.09 12.04
N TYR A 69 18.97 14.73 10.78
CA TYR A 69 17.64 14.90 10.20
C TYR A 69 16.55 14.20 11.03
N LEU A 70 16.76 12.94 11.41
CA LEU A 70 15.79 12.19 12.22
C LEU A 70 15.54 12.85 13.59
N ALA A 71 16.59 13.37 14.23
CA ALA A 71 16.47 14.09 15.50
C ALA A 71 15.69 15.39 15.35
N GLU A 72 15.92 16.17 14.29
CA GLU A 72 15.17 17.40 14.02
C GLU A 72 13.72 17.12 13.62
N SER A 73 13.49 16.14 12.74
CA SER A 73 12.15 15.69 12.32
C SER A 73 11.27 15.30 13.52
N ARG A 74 11.83 14.54 14.47
CA ARG A 74 11.13 14.12 15.69
C ARG A 74 10.68 15.29 16.58
N LYS A 75 11.33 16.45 16.51
CA LYS A 75 10.91 17.65 17.25
C LYS A 75 9.66 18.28 16.65
N ALA A 76 9.40 18.08 15.35
CA ALA A 76 8.20 18.57 14.67
C ALA A 76 6.94 17.77 15.02
N ILE A 77 7.10 16.54 15.52
CA ILE A 77 5.98 15.67 15.94
C ILE A 77 5.58 16.04 17.38
N PRO A 78 4.32 16.49 17.61
CA PRO A 78 3.83 16.76 18.96
C PRO A 78 3.94 15.53 19.85
N GLU A 79 4.24 15.74 21.14
CA GLU A 79 4.51 14.66 22.09
C GLU A 79 3.37 13.63 22.16
N ALA A 80 2.12 14.08 22.13
CA ALA A 80 0.93 13.23 22.16
C ALA A 80 0.82 12.28 20.94
N TRP A 81 1.53 12.56 19.85
CA TRP A 81 1.49 11.79 18.60
C TRP A 81 2.76 10.99 18.33
N ARG A 82 3.69 10.97 19.28
CA ARG A 82 4.87 10.11 19.18
C ARG A 82 4.43 8.66 19.39
N ALA A 83 4.68 7.80 18.41
CA ALA A 83 4.40 6.39 18.56
C ALA A 83 5.40 5.76 19.55
N ALA A 84 4.91 4.81 20.36
CA ALA A 84 5.76 3.97 21.18
C ALA A 84 6.40 2.88 20.31
N ASP A 85 7.57 2.39 20.73
CA ASP A 85 8.26 1.24 20.12
C ASP A 85 8.47 1.36 18.58
N GLU A 86 8.77 2.57 18.10
CA GLU A 86 9.10 2.81 16.70
C GLU A 86 10.35 2.02 16.25
N THR A 87 10.31 1.53 15.02
CA THR A 87 11.48 0.92 14.39
C THR A 87 12.46 2.00 13.91
N PRO A 88 13.78 1.70 13.82
CA PRO A 88 14.77 2.68 13.34
C PRO A 88 14.53 3.21 11.92
N HIS A 89 13.78 2.47 11.12
CA HIS A 89 13.41 2.83 9.75
C HIS A 89 11.96 2.40 9.47
N PRO A 90 11.29 3.01 8.49
CA PRO A 90 9.95 2.57 8.08
C PRO A 90 10.02 1.19 7.40
N HIS A 91 8.93 0.44 7.49
CA HIS A 91 8.77 -0.82 6.77
C HIS A 91 8.31 -0.64 5.32
N PHE A 92 7.71 0.52 5.01
CA PHE A 92 7.16 0.87 3.71
C PHE A 92 7.53 2.31 3.38
N MET A 93 7.82 2.56 2.11
CA MET A 93 8.07 3.89 1.58
C MET A 93 7.47 3.98 0.19
N THR A 94 6.79 5.09 -0.08
CA THR A 94 6.20 5.43 -1.37
C THR A 94 6.78 6.75 -1.82
N VAL A 95 7.26 6.79 -3.06
CA VAL A 95 7.79 8.00 -3.69
C VAL A 95 6.93 8.32 -4.89
N ASP A 96 6.26 9.48 -4.84
CA ASP A 96 5.38 9.95 -5.90
C ASP A 96 6.16 10.87 -6.84
N PHE A 97 6.10 10.56 -8.14
CA PHE A 97 6.80 11.31 -9.17
C PHE A 97 5.83 11.89 -10.19
N GLY A 98 6.04 13.17 -10.50
CA GLY A 98 5.54 13.79 -11.72
C GLY A 98 6.51 13.51 -12.87
N LEU A 99 6.00 13.19 -14.05
CA LEU A 99 6.85 13.04 -15.25
C LEU A 99 6.84 14.33 -16.05
N VAL A 100 7.99 14.99 -16.15
CA VAL A 100 8.18 16.19 -16.97
C VAL A 100 8.83 15.83 -18.29
N ARG A 101 8.49 16.59 -19.35
CA ARG A 101 9.13 16.45 -20.65
C ARG A 101 10.33 17.38 -20.73
N GLU A 102 11.52 16.82 -20.91
CA GLU A 102 12.75 17.58 -21.10
C GLU A 102 12.95 17.98 -22.58
N PRO A 103 13.89 18.90 -22.87
CA PRO A 103 14.34 19.14 -24.24
C PRO A 103 14.73 17.82 -24.92
N GLY A 104 14.27 17.62 -26.16
CA GLY A 104 14.43 16.33 -26.87
C GLY A 104 13.32 15.30 -26.60
N GLY A 105 12.34 15.62 -25.76
CA GLY A 105 11.10 14.83 -25.63
C GLY A 105 11.16 13.68 -24.63
N ARG A 106 12.33 13.45 -24.00
CA ARG A 106 12.53 12.48 -22.92
C ARG A 106 11.63 12.81 -21.73
N LEU A 107 11.04 11.80 -21.11
CA LEU A 107 10.36 11.96 -19.82
C LEU A 107 11.37 11.80 -18.69
N ALA A 108 11.35 12.71 -17.73
CA ALA A 108 12.18 12.65 -16.54
C ALA A 108 11.29 12.73 -15.29
N PRO A 109 11.59 11.94 -14.24
CA PRO A 109 10.85 12.02 -13.00
C PRO A 109 11.23 13.27 -12.20
N ARG A 110 10.25 13.86 -11.51
CA ARG A 110 10.41 14.94 -10.53
C ARG A 110 9.63 14.56 -9.28
N LEU A 111 10.30 14.61 -8.12
CA LEU A 111 9.70 14.29 -6.84
C LEU A 111 8.48 15.20 -6.60
N VAL A 112 7.35 14.59 -6.25
CA VAL A 112 6.15 15.28 -5.79
C VAL A 112 6.03 15.11 -4.29
N GLU A 113 6.09 13.87 -3.82
CA GLU A 113 5.92 13.53 -2.40
C GLU A 113 6.70 12.26 -2.05
N LEU A 114 7.09 12.16 -0.79
CA LEU A 114 7.69 10.98 -0.19
C LEU A 114 6.95 10.68 1.13
N GLN A 115 6.43 9.47 1.26
CA GLN A 115 5.61 9.08 2.41
C GLN A 115 5.87 7.65 2.87
N ALA A 116 5.98 7.46 4.18
CA ALA A 116 6.19 6.17 4.82
C ALA A 116 4.86 5.49 5.23
N PHE A 117 3.81 5.67 4.42
CA PHE A 117 2.47 5.20 4.73
C PHE A 117 2.00 4.13 3.73
N PRO A 118 1.64 2.92 4.22
CA PRO A 118 1.52 1.79 3.32
C PRO A 118 0.12 1.66 2.73
N SER A 119 -0.17 2.32 1.59
CA SER A 119 -1.50 2.29 0.98
C SER A 119 -1.56 1.65 -0.41
N VAL A 120 -2.64 0.91 -0.67
CA VAL A 120 -3.07 0.36 -1.97
C VAL A 120 -2.16 -0.69 -2.63
N TYR A 121 -1.09 -1.16 -1.96
CA TYR A 121 -0.15 -2.15 -2.52
C TYR A 121 -0.83 -3.47 -2.95
N ALA A 122 -1.74 -4.01 -2.15
CA ALA A 122 -2.42 -5.27 -2.45
C ALA A 122 -3.47 -5.08 -3.57
N TYR A 123 -4.20 -3.96 -3.53
CA TYR A 123 -5.14 -3.59 -4.59
C TYR A 123 -4.43 -3.36 -5.93
N GLN A 124 -3.27 -2.69 -5.95
CA GLN A 124 -2.50 -2.43 -7.17
C GLN A 124 -2.07 -3.72 -7.87
N PHE A 125 -1.70 -4.74 -7.10
CA PHE A 125 -1.43 -6.07 -7.65
C PHE A 125 -2.67 -6.62 -8.39
N VAL A 126 -3.84 -6.64 -7.74
CA VAL A 126 -5.08 -7.15 -8.35
C VAL A 126 -5.49 -6.33 -9.57
N LEU A 127 -5.34 -5.01 -9.50
CA LEU A 127 -5.62 -4.11 -10.61
C LEU A 127 -4.76 -4.43 -11.85
N ALA A 128 -3.47 -4.66 -11.65
CA ALA A 128 -2.52 -5.00 -12.71
C ALA A 128 -2.86 -6.35 -13.38
N GLU A 129 -3.14 -7.38 -12.58
CA GLU A 129 -3.58 -8.70 -13.07
C GLU A 129 -4.88 -8.60 -13.88
N ASN A 130 -5.83 -7.80 -13.40
CA ASN A 130 -7.11 -7.63 -14.06
C ASN A 130 -6.97 -6.88 -15.39
N TYR A 131 -6.11 -5.86 -15.49
CA TYR A 131 -5.80 -5.22 -16.77
C TYR A 131 -5.22 -6.22 -17.76
N ARG A 132 -4.24 -7.03 -17.33
CA ARG A 132 -3.58 -8.01 -18.19
C ARG A 132 -4.59 -8.98 -18.79
N THR A 133 -5.47 -9.50 -17.94
CA THR A 133 -6.48 -10.49 -18.33
C THR A 133 -7.59 -9.87 -19.18
N ALA A 134 -8.21 -8.79 -18.73
CA ALA A 134 -9.39 -8.21 -19.38
C ALA A 134 -9.08 -7.66 -20.77
N PHE A 135 -7.88 -7.12 -20.99
CA PHE A 135 -7.48 -6.53 -22.27
C PHE A 135 -6.52 -7.40 -23.09
N ALA A 136 -6.26 -8.64 -22.63
CA ALA A 136 -5.31 -9.57 -23.24
C ALA A 136 -3.98 -8.86 -23.59
N LEU A 137 -3.38 -8.23 -22.57
CA LEU A 137 -2.11 -7.54 -22.74
C LEU A 137 -1.00 -8.55 -23.00
N ASP A 138 0.04 -8.12 -23.71
CA ASP A 138 1.20 -8.96 -24.02
C ASP A 138 1.81 -9.55 -22.73
N PRO A 139 1.96 -10.88 -22.63
CA PRO A 139 2.55 -11.54 -21.45
C PRO A 139 4.02 -11.17 -21.21
N GLY A 140 4.71 -10.57 -22.19
CA GLY A 140 6.04 -9.99 -22.02
C GLY A 140 6.06 -8.66 -21.25
N LEU A 141 4.90 -8.06 -20.95
CA LEU A 141 4.80 -6.89 -20.09
C LEU A 141 4.90 -7.28 -18.62
N ASP A 142 5.55 -6.41 -17.85
CA ASP A 142 5.84 -6.63 -16.44
C ASP A 142 5.35 -5.45 -15.61
N THR A 143 5.03 -5.73 -14.36
CA THR A 143 4.51 -4.78 -13.37
C THR A 143 5.37 -4.76 -12.10
N PHE A 144 6.33 -5.68 -12.00
CA PHE A 144 7.26 -5.74 -10.88
C PHE A 144 8.61 -5.13 -11.25
N LEU A 145 9.26 -4.53 -10.27
CA LEU A 145 10.59 -3.95 -10.39
C LEU A 145 11.60 -4.76 -9.58
N ASN A 146 12.89 -4.49 -9.79
CA ASN A 146 13.99 -5.12 -9.06
C ASN A 146 14.01 -6.66 -9.13
N GLY A 147 13.53 -7.23 -10.24
CA GLY A 147 13.48 -8.67 -10.45
C GLY A 147 12.45 -9.41 -9.58
N HIS A 148 11.53 -8.68 -8.95
CA HIS A 148 10.42 -9.29 -8.24
C HIS A 148 9.46 -10.00 -9.19
N THR A 149 8.84 -11.06 -8.69
CA THR A 149 7.67 -11.75 -9.23
C THR A 149 6.51 -11.63 -8.24
N GLU A 150 5.29 -12.01 -8.65
CA GLU A 150 4.14 -12.14 -7.72
C GLU A 150 4.52 -12.94 -6.46
N ALA A 151 5.15 -14.10 -6.64
CA ALA A 151 5.52 -14.96 -5.53
C ALA A 151 6.49 -14.26 -4.56
N SER A 152 7.50 -13.56 -5.11
CA SER A 152 8.47 -12.83 -4.27
C SER A 152 7.86 -11.59 -3.61
N PHE A 153 6.91 -10.92 -4.27
CA PHE A 153 6.18 -9.77 -3.75
C PHE A 153 5.33 -10.19 -2.55
N TRP A 154 4.51 -11.22 -2.68
CA TRP A 154 3.68 -11.70 -1.57
C TRP A 154 4.51 -12.31 -0.45
N LYS A 155 5.63 -12.96 -0.76
CA LYS A 155 6.60 -13.40 0.26
C LYS A 155 7.17 -12.21 1.04
N LEU A 156 7.49 -11.10 0.36
CA LEU A 156 7.98 -9.88 1.00
C LEU A 156 6.90 -9.23 1.85
N MET A 157 5.68 -9.04 1.30
CA MET A 157 4.53 -8.50 2.03
C MET A 157 4.23 -9.31 3.29
N HIS A 158 4.18 -10.64 3.17
CA HIS A 158 3.97 -11.53 4.32
C HIS A 158 5.08 -11.38 5.36
N ARG A 159 6.35 -11.41 4.95
CA ARG A 159 7.49 -11.23 5.86
C ARG A 159 7.41 -9.91 6.60
N VAL A 160 7.17 -8.81 5.89
CA VAL A 160 7.16 -7.46 6.46
C VAL A 160 5.96 -7.27 7.39
N ILE A 161 4.76 -7.71 6.99
CA ILE A 161 3.53 -7.45 7.75
C ILE A 161 3.37 -8.39 8.94
N THR A 162 3.74 -9.66 8.80
CA THR A 162 3.55 -10.65 9.88
C THR A 162 4.76 -10.73 10.79
N HIS A 163 5.96 -10.50 10.27
CA HIS A 163 7.23 -10.70 10.98
C HIS A 163 7.32 -12.05 11.70
N GLY A 164 6.74 -13.11 11.12
CA GLY A 164 6.73 -14.45 11.70
C GLY A 164 5.76 -14.66 12.87
N HIS A 165 4.98 -13.65 13.26
CA HIS A 165 3.87 -13.83 14.20
C HIS A 165 2.73 -14.62 13.55
N HIS A 166 1.98 -15.35 14.38
CA HIS A 166 0.78 -16.04 13.93
C HIS A 166 -0.25 -15.01 13.39
N PRO A 167 -0.90 -15.25 12.23
CA PRO A 167 -1.80 -14.28 11.63
C PRO A 167 -2.95 -13.80 12.54
N GLU A 168 -3.41 -14.64 13.48
CA GLU A 168 -4.43 -14.24 14.46
C GLU A 168 -3.96 -13.08 15.38
N ASN A 169 -2.65 -12.90 15.56
CA ASN A 169 -2.07 -11.85 16.40
C ASN A 169 -1.54 -10.68 15.58
N VAL A 170 -1.78 -10.67 14.27
CA VAL A 170 -1.41 -9.59 13.36
C VAL A 170 -2.68 -8.98 12.81
N VAL A 171 -2.82 -7.66 12.94
CA VAL A 171 -4.05 -6.97 12.55
C VAL A 171 -3.74 -5.80 11.62
N LEU A 172 -4.58 -5.59 10.62
CA LEU A 172 -4.66 -4.34 9.88
C LEU A 172 -5.64 -3.44 10.63
N THR A 173 -5.19 -2.30 11.11
CA THR A 173 -6.06 -1.36 11.85
C THR A 173 -6.35 -0.11 11.03
N GLU A 174 -7.59 0.33 11.08
CA GLU A 174 -8.08 1.52 10.40
C GLU A 174 -9.23 2.14 11.21
N VAL A 175 -9.55 3.41 10.97
CA VAL A 175 -10.75 4.04 11.50
C VAL A 175 -11.93 3.73 10.58
N ASP A 176 -12.95 3.04 11.09
CA ASP A 176 -14.15 2.68 10.32
C ASP A 176 -13.83 1.99 8.97
N PRO A 177 -13.10 0.86 8.99
CA PRO A 177 -12.52 0.24 7.79
C PRO A 177 -13.53 -0.06 6.69
N GLU A 178 -14.76 -0.47 7.05
CA GLU A 178 -15.79 -0.87 6.09
C GLU A 178 -16.33 0.29 5.25
N HIS A 179 -16.13 1.54 5.68
CA HIS A 179 -16.57 2.73 4.93
C HIS A 179 -15.40 3.45 4.23
N GLN A 180 -14.18 2.93 4.33
CA GLN A 180 -13.03 3.51 3.65
C GLN A 180 -13.03 3.20 2.15
N LYS A 181 -12.66 4.19 1.34
CA LYS A 181 -12.48 4.00 -0.12
C LYS A 181 -11.40 2.96 -0.45
N THR A 182 -10.47 2.76 0.47
CA THR A 182 -9.35 1.80 0.38
C THR A 182 -9.71 0.40 0.88
N LEU A 183 -10.97 0.14 1.26
CA LEU A 183 -11.46 -1.20 1.64
C LEU A 183 -11.07 -2.33 0.66
N PRO A 184 -11.08 -2.15 -0.68
CA PRO A 184 -10.57 -3.16 -1.61
C PRO A 184 -9.18 -3.68 -1.25
N ASP A 185 -8.27 -2.78 -0.85
CA ASP A 185 -6.89 -3.10 -0.50
C ASP A 185 -6.80 -3.86 0.82
N PHE A 186 -7.63 -3.50 1.80
CA PHE A 186 -7.69 -4.18 3.09
C PHE A 186 -8.15 -5.63 2.92
N ARG A 187 -9.19 -5.86 2.11
CA ARG A 187 -9.72 -7.21 1.84
C ARG A 187 -8.67 -8.09 1.18
N VAL A 188 -8.03 -7.60 0.12
CA VAL A 188 -6.97 -8.37 -0.57
C VAL A 188 -5.80 -8.66 0.37
N THR A 189 -5.38 -7.68 1.19
CA THR A 189 -4.29 -7.87 2.16
C THR A 189 -4.66 -8.93 3.20
N ALA A 190 -5.85 -8.82 3.80
CA ALA A 190 -6.35 -9.76 4.79
C ALA A 190 -6.43 -11.20 4.23
N ASP A 191 -6.92 -11.34 3.00
CA ASP A 191 -7.07 -12.62 2.33
C ASP A 191 -5.73 -13.30 2.04
N ARG A 192 -4.78 -12.53 1.52
CA ARG A 192 -3.46 -13.04 1.14
C ARG A 192 -2.60 -13.38 2.35
N LEU A 193 -2.81 -12.71 3.49
CA LEU A 193 -1.99 -12.87 4.68
C LEU A 193 -2.68 -13.62 5.83
N GLY A 194 -3.98 -13.88 5.73
CA GLY A 194 -4.77 -14.50 6.79
C GLY A 194 -4.92 -13.63 8.05
N ILE A 195 -4.73 -12.32 7.93
CA ILE A 195 -4.81 -11.37 9.05
C ILE A 195 -6.20 -10.75 9.17
N ARG A 196 -6.53 -10.16 10.32
CA ARG A 196 -7.82 -9.49 10.52
C ARG A 196 -7.73 -8.00 10.23
N VAL A 197 -8.79 -7.45 9.62
CA VAL A 197 -9.05 -6.01 9.56
C VAL A 197 -9.85 -5.63 10.81
N LEU A 198 -9.41 -4.61 11.54
CA LEU A 198 -10.05 -4.12 12.74
C LEU A 198 -10.28 -2.61 12.67
N ASP A 199 -11.44 -2.20 13.17
CA ASP A 199 -11.62 -0.82 13.58
C ASP A 199 -10.76 -0.54 14.83
N ILE A 200 -10.04 0.58 14.85
CA ILE A 200 -9.27 1.02 16.01
C ILE A 200 -10.14 1.11 17.27
N ALA A 201 -11.42 1.48 17.15
CA ALA A 201 -12.35 1.53 18.28
C ALA A 201 -12.60 0.16 18.95
N HIS A 202 -12.26 -0.94 18.27
CA HIS A 202 -12.37 -2.30 18.81
C HIS A 202 -11.07 -2.83 19.42
N VAL A 203 -9.97 -2.07 19.33
CA VAL A 203 -8.72 -2.38 20.01
C VAL A 203 -8.85 -1.98 21.48
N VAL A 204 -8.62 -2.94 22.37
CA VAL A 204 -8.75 -2.73 23.82
C VAL A 204 -7.41 -2.95 24.51
N PRO A 205 -7.04 -2.10 25.49
CA PRO A 205 -5.92 -2.40 26.35
C PRO A 205 -6.26 -3.58 27.26
N HIS A 206 -5.27 -4.44 27.48
CA HIS A 206 -5.30 -5.48 28.48
C HIS A 206 -4.20 -5.21 29.49
N ASP A 207 -4.55 -4.41 30.50
CA ASP A 207 -3.65 -4.06 31.59
C ASP A 207 -3.55 -5.20 32.58
N ARG A 208 -2.31 -5.55 32.93
CA ARG A 208 -2.02 -6.50 34.02
C ARG A 208 -1.06 -5.84 34.99
N PRO A 209 -1.30 -5.92 36.32
CA PRO A 209 -0.38 -5.38 37.31
C PRO A 209 1.05 -5.86 37.07
N GLY A 210 2.00 -4.92 36.98
CA GLY A 210 3.42 -5.20 36.77
C GLY A 210 3.82 -5.61 35.34
N LYS A 211 2.94 -5.47 34.34
CA LYS A 211 3.27 -5.69 32.91
C LYS A 211 2.91 -4.48 32.07
N LEU A 212 3.63 -4.28 30.97
CA LEU A 212 3.27 -3.28 29.96
C LEU A 212 1.87 -3.57 29.39
N PRO A 213 1.04 -2.54 29.14
CA PRO A 213 -0.25 -2.69 28.47
C PRO A 213 -0.07 -3.47 27.18
N ARG A 214 -0.90 -4.49 26.97
CA ARG A 214 -0.96 -5.18 25.67
C ARG A 214 -2.26 -4.81 24.97
N LEU A 215 -2.17 -4.50 23.69
CA LEU A 215 -3.35 -4.32 22.86
C LEU A 215 -3.95 -5.69 22.53
N CYS A 216 -5.27 -5.76 22.59
CA CYS A 216 -6.05 -6.95 22.30
C CYS A 216 -7.26 -6.60 21.43
N TYR A 217 -7.88 -7.61 20.83
CA TYR A 217 -9.22 -7.51 20.25
C TYR A 217 -10.10 -8.66 20.75
N ARG A 218 -11.41 -8.53 20.61
CA ARG A 218 -12.37 -9.57 20.99
C ARG A 218 -12.75 -10.44 19.79
N ASP A 219 -12.68 -11.75 20.00
CA ASP A 219 -13.14 -12.79 19.06
C ASP A 219 -14.21 -13.62 19.78
N GLY A 220 -15.45 -13.14 19.72
CA GLY A 220 -16.52 -13.63 20.60
C GLY A 220 -16.20 -13.34 22.08
N SER A 221 -16.15 -14.40 22.90
CA SER A 221 -15.77 -14.29 24.32
C SER A 221 -14.26 -14.26 24.55
N ARG A 222 -13.45 -14.63 23.54
CA ARG A 222 -11.99 -14.70 23.65
C ARG A 222 -11.37 -13.33 23.49
N LEU A 223 -10.41 -13.02 24.35
CA LEU A 223 -9.54 -11.85 24.20
C LEU A 223 -8.24 -12.30 23.53
N VAL A 224 -7.98 -11.82 22.32
CA VAL A 224 -6.82 -12.21 21.51
C VAL A 224 -5.75 -11.12 21.59
N PRO A 225 -4.49 -11.44 21.94
CA PRO A 225 -3.41 -10.46 21.96
C PRO A 225 -3.04 -10.04 20.53
N ILE A 226 -2.80 -8.74 20.37
CA ILE A 226 -2.21 -8.16 19.17
C ILE A 226 -0.71 -8.08 19.40
N HIS A 227 0.06 -8.74 18.55
CA HIS A 227 1.53 -8.72 18.56
C HIS A 227 2.08 -7.74 17.53
N ARG A 228 1.34 -7.50 16.44
CA ARG A 228 1.77 -6.58 15.40
C ARG A 228 0.58 -5.89 14.74
N ILE A 229 0.75 -4.60 14.46
CA ILE A 229 -0.24 -3.77 13.79
C ILE A 229 0.32 -3.36 12.42
N TYR A 230 -0.43 -3.66 11.37
CA TYR A 230 -0.29 -3.04 10.07
C TYR A 230 -1.20 -1.82 10.03
N ASN A 231 -0.66 -0.67 10.45
CA ASN A 231 -1.44 0.53 10.64
C ASN A 231 -1.87 1.15 9.30
N ARG A 232 -3.16 1.41 9.16
CA ARG A 232 -3.77 2.12 8.04
C ARG A 232 -4.55 3.36 8.46
N ALA A 233 -4.57 3.71 9.74
CA ALA A 233 -5.12 4.99 10.18
C ALA A 233 -4.06 6.10 10.24
N ILE A 234 -4.49 7.32 9.98
CA ILE A 234 -3.71 8.54 10.20
C ILE A 234 -4.24 9.32 11.40
N VAL A 235 -3.34 10.02 12.09
CA VAL A 235 -3.66 10.80 13.30
C VAL A 235 -4.74 11.84 13.04
N ASP A 236 -4.67 12.54 11.91
CA ASP A 236 -5.65 13.57 11.53
C ASP A 236 -7.09 13.02 11.49
N GLU A 237 -7.27 11.79 11.01
CA GLU A 237 -8.59 11.15 10.97
C GLU A 237 -9.05 10.73 12.37
N LEU A 238 -8.15 10.21 13.21
CA LEU A 238 -8.44 9.90 14.61
C LEU A 238 -8.94 11.15 15.36
N ILE A 239 -8.26 12.28 15.19
CA ILE A 239 -8.66 13.57 15.79
C ILE A 239 -10.04 13.99 15.29
N GLN A 240 -10.27 13.96 13.97
CA GLN A 240 -11.54 14.38 13.37
C GLN A 240 -12.71 13.51 13.84
N LYS A 241 -12.53 12.19 13.94
CA LYS A 241 -13.57 11.25 14.38
C LYS A 241 -13.66 11.09 15.89
N LYS A 242 -12.75 11.71 16.67
CA LYS A 242 -12.70 11.64 18.14
C LYS A 242 -12.61 10.20 18.65
N VAL A 243 -11.80 9.40 17.98
CA VAL A 243 -11.48 8.00 18.34
C VAL A 243 -10.35 7.97 19.35
#